data_AF-A0A382PM30-F1
#
_entry.id   AF-A0A382PM30-F1
#
_cell.length_a   1.000
_cell.length_b   1.000
_cell.length_c   1.000
_cell.angle_alpha   90.00
_cell.angle_beta   90.00
_cell.angle_gamma   90.00
#
_symmetry.space_group_name_H-M   'P 1'
#
loop_
_entity.id
_entity.type
_entity.pdbx_description
1 polymer ?
#
loop_
_entity_poly.entity_id
_entity_poly.type
_entity_poly.pdbx_seq_one_letter_code
_entity_poly.pdbx_strand_id
1 'polypeptide(L)'
;YVGSVSKVVDRMEELYGYGVDGFVMHPMIQPQSHEELVDLIVPELQQRGLFRKNYESTTLRGNFSNTGKSLPDSDHPSALYRWKNK
;
A
#
# COMPACT_ATOMS: atom_id res chain seq x y z
N TYR A 1 9.33 -5.64 14.32
CA TYR A 1 8.41 -5.97 15.42
C TYR A 1 8.16 -7.48 15.37
N VAL A 2 8.11 -8.18 16.50
CA VAL A 2 7.88 -9.64 16.55
C VAL A 2 6.71 -9.91 17.48
N GLY A 3 5.76 -10.72 17.04
CA GLY A 3 4.55 -11.05 17.77
C GLY A 3 3.66 -12.03 17.03
N SER A 4 2.51 -12.38 17.61
CA SER A 4 1.46 -13.09 16.89
C SER A 4 0.90 -12.22 15.76
N VAL A 5 0.26 -12.84 14.76
CA VAL A 5 -0.37 -12.16 13.62
C VAL A 5 -1.22 -10.97 14.08
N SER A 6 -2.13 -11.22 15.03
CA SER A 6 -2.99 -10.19 15.61
C SER A 6 -2.19 -9.03 16.21
N LYS A 7 -1.15 -9.29 17.02
CA LYS A 7 -0.30 -8.23 17.61
C LYS A 7 0.45 -7.41 16.57
N VAL A 8 0.93 -8.06 15.50
CA VAL A 8 1.61 -7.38 14.39
C VAL A 8 0.62 -6.44 13.69
N VAL A 9 -0.58 -6.94 13.37
CA VAL A 9 -1.61 -6.15 12.69
C VAL A 9 -2.14 -5.01 13.58
N ASP A 10 -2.34 -5.25 14.87
CA ASP A 10 -2.72 -4.21 15.84
C ASP A 10 -1.70 -3.05 15.83
N ARG A 11 -0.41 -3.37 15.76
CA ARG A 11 0.65 -2.36 15.68
C ARG A 11 0.65 -1.61 14.35
N MET A 12 0.38 -2.30 13.23
CA MET A 12 0.26 -1.66 11.92
C MET A 12 -0.93 -0.70 11.87
N GLU A 13 -2.06 -1.10 12.44
CA GLU A 13 -3.29 -0.30 12.56
C GLU A 13 -3.08 0.93 13.46
N GLU A 14 -2.38 0.78 14.58
CA GLU A 14 -2.00 1.91 15.44
C GLU A 14 -1.16 2.94 14.67
N LEU A 15 -0.15 2.49 13.92
CA LEU A 15 0.71 3.35 13.12
C LEU A 15 -0.07 4.04 11.98
N TYR A 16 -1.03 3.34 11.37
CA TYR A 16 -1.96 3.94 10.41
C TYR A 16 -2.76 5.08 11.05
N GLY A 17 -3.21 4.91 12.30
CA GLY A 17 -3.86 5.97 13.09
C GLY A 17 -2.98 7.20 13.34
N TYR A 18 -1.66 7.09 13.23
CA TYR A 18 -0.72 8.20 13.29
C TYR A 18 -0.36 8.80 11.91
N GLY A 19 -1.03 8.38 10.84
CA GLY A 19 -0.84 8.92 9.49
C GLY A 19 0.19 8.18 8.64
N VAL A 20 0.53 6.92 8.98
CA VAL A 20 1.35 6.07 8.11
C VAL A 20 0.49 5.42 7.03
N ASP A 21 0.70 5.76 5.75
CA ASP A 21 -0.09 5.21 4.63
C ASP A 21 0.29 3.78 4.23
N GLY A 22 1.49 3.31 4.61
CA GLY A 22 1.97 1.98 4.25
C GLY A 22 3.39 1.69 4.72
N PHE A 23 3.85 0.48 4.46
CA PHE A 23 5.13 -0.03 4.94
C PHE A 23 5.99 -0.55 3.81
N VAL A 24 7.29 -0.27 3.89
CA VAL A 24 8.31 -0.94 3.07
C VAL A 24 8.79 -2.16 3.86
N MET A 25 8.49 -3.36 3.35
CA MET A 25 8.81 -4.61 4.02
C MET A 25 10.18 -5.12 3.59
N HIS A 26 11.12 -5.19 4.53
CA HIS A 26 12.42 -5.81 4.31
C HIS A 26 12.42 -7.25 4.84
N PRO A 27 12.73 -8.26 4.01
CA PRO A 27 12.75 -9.66 4.46
C PRO A 27 13.98 -9.93 5.33
N MET A 28 13.83 -10.82 6.31
CA MET A 28 14.98 -11.36 7.06
C MET A 28 15.54 -12.62 6.38
N ILE A 29 14.65 -13.40 5.77
CA ILE A 29 14.96 -14.62 5.02
C ILE A 29 14.16 -14.59 3.72
N GLN A 30 14.82 -14.82 2.59
CA GLN A 30 14.15 -14.88 1.28
C GLN A 30 14.07 -16.33 0.78
N PRO A 31 12.90 -16.79 0.27
CA PRO A 31 11.63 -16.04 0.10
C PRO A 31 10.72 -16.04 1.34
N GLN A 32 11.01 -16.88 2.34
CA GLN A 32 10.12 -17.22 3.45
C GLN A 32 9.46 -16.01 4.16
N SER A 33 10.19 -14.92 4.44
CA SER A 33 9.60 -13.76 5.11
C SER A 33 8.47 -13.10 4.30
N HIS A 34 8.50 -13.18 2.96
CA HIS A 34 7.41 -12.70 2.12
C HIS A 34 6.24 -13.68 2.11
N GLU A 35 6.49 -14.98 2.11
CA GLU A 35 5.46 -16.01 2.18
C GLU A 35 4.69 -15.89 3.50
N GLU A 36 5.39 -15.76 4.63
CA GLU A 36 4.75 -15.55 5.95
C GLU A 36 3.92 -14.25 5.99
N LEU A 37 4.38 -13.18 5.35
CA LEU A 37 3.61 -11.94 5.24
C LEU A 37 2.32 -12.15 4.43
N VAL A 38 2.42 -12.79 3.27
CA VAL A 38 1.28 -13.02 2.36
C VAL A 38 0.29 -14.02 2.95
N ASP A 39 0.76 -15.09 3.57
CA ASP A 39 -0.08 -16.18 4.05
C ASP A 39 -0.71 -15.89 5.41
N LEU A 40 -0.03 -15.11 6.27
CA LEU A 40 -0.49 -14.86 7.64
C LEU A 40 -1.02 -13.44 7.85
N ILE A 41 -0.31 -12.42 7.39
CA ILE A 41 -0.63 -11.01 7.73
C ILE A 41 -1.66 -10.41 6.76
N VAL A 42 -1.52 -10.65 5.45
CA VAL A 42 -2.44 -10.10 4.44
C VAL A 42 -3.90 -10.51 4.69
N PRO A 43 -4.25 -11.77 5.02
CA PRO A 43 -5.63 -12.15 5.28
C PRO A 43 -6.24 -11.42 6.47
N GLU A 44 -5.49 -11.26 7.57
CA GLU A 44 -5.94 -10.53 8.77
C GLU A 44 -6.17 -9.04 8.43
N LEU A 45 -5.25 -8.39 7.71
CA LEU A 45 -5.45 -7.01 7.25
C LEU A 45 -6.68 -6.87 6.35
N GLN A 46 -6.92 -7.81 5.45
CA GLN A 46 -8.10 -7.83 4.58
C GLN A 46 -9.40 -8.08 5.35
N GLN A 47 -9.38 -8.89 6.41
CA GLN A 47 -10.53 -9.13 7.28
C GLN A 47 -10.92 -7.85 8.03
N ARG A 48 -9.94 -7.05 8.45
CA ARG A 48 -10.14 -5.76 9.13
C ARG A 48 -10.43 -4.59 8.19
N GLY A 49 -10.38 -4.81 6.87
CA GLY A 49 -10.57 -3.75 5.88
C GLY A 49 -9.39 -2.78 5.74
N LEU A 50 -8.21 -3.14 6.26
CA LEU A 50 -6.98 -2.35 6.22
C LEU A 50 -6.14 -2.60 4.97
N PHE A 51 -6.50 -3.60 4.16
CA PHE A 51 -5.78 -3.91 2.93
C PHE A 51 -6.75 -4.30 1.81
N ARG A 52 -6.40 -3.89 0.59
CA ARG A 52 -7.19 -4.16 -0.62
C ARG A 52 -7.29 -5.66 -0.92
N LYS A 53 -8.39 -6.06 -1.57
CA LYS A 53 -8.61 -7.43 -2.08
C LYS A 53 -8.34 -7.58 -3.57
N ASN A 54 -8.46 -6.48 -4.33
CA ASN A 54 -8.23 -6.44 -5.76
C ASN A 54 -7.46 -5.17 -6.13
N TYR A 55 -6.80 -5.17 -7.28
CA TYR A 55 -6.22 -3.97 -7.88
C TYR A 55 -7.29 -3.27 -8.73
N GLU A 56 -7.36 -1.94 -8.64
CA GLU A 56 -8.40 -1.14 -9.30
C GLU A 56 -7.89 -0.42 -10.56
N SER A 57 -6.57 -0.32 -10.72
CA SER A 57 -5.93 0.32 -11.88
C SER A 57 -4.84 -0.57 -12.47
N THR A 58 -4.53 -0.35 -13.75
CA THR A 58 -3.43 -0.99 -14.45
C THR A 58 -2.09 -0.27 -14.28
N THR A 59 -2.08 0.90 -13.65
CA THR A 59 -0.85 1.67 -13.40
C THR A 59 -0.54 1.77 -11.92
N LEU A 60 0.75 1.91 -11.59
CA LEU A 60 1.17 2.11 -10.21
C LEU A 60 0.48 3.33 -9.61
N ARG A 61 0.56 4.50 -10.27
CA ARG A 61 -0.05 5.72 -9.77
C ARG A 61 -1.55 5.56 -9.53
N GLY A 62 -2.30 5.00 -10.48
CA GLY A 62 -3.74 4.83 -10.33
C GLY A 62 -4.13 3.94 -9.16
N ASN A 63 -3.28 2.98 -8.76
CA ASN A 63 -3.50 2.14 -7.58
C ASN A 63 -3.13 2.81 -6.24
N PHE A 64 -2.39 3.92 -6.25
CA PHE A 64 -1.92 4.62 -5.06
C PHE A 64 -2.58 6.00 -4.86
N SER A 65 -3.03 6.66 -5.94
CA SER A 65 -3.49 8.05 -5.87
C SER A 65 -4.97 8.22 -5.54
N ASN A 66 -5.73 7.15 -5.27
CA ASN A 66 -7.20 7.14 -5.10
C ASN A 66 -8.00 7.83 -6.23
N THR A 67 -7.34 8.28 -7.31
CA THR A 67 -7.94 8.96 -8.45
C THR A 67 -8.09 8.06 -9.67
N GLY A 68 -7.46 6.87 -9.66
CA GLY A 68 -7.39 5.96 -10.80
C GLY A 68 -6.58 6.50 -11.99
N LYS A 69 -6.04 7.73 -11.89
CA LYS A 69 -5.32 8.40 -12.98
C LYS A 69 -3.88 7.91 -13.08
N SER A 70 -3.45 7.64 -14.30
CA SER A 70 -2.05 7.29 -14.60
C SER A 70 -1.11 8.48 -14.55
N LEU A 71 -1.62 9.69 -14.77
CA LEU A 71 -0.87 10.93 -14.71
C LEU A 71 -1.05 11.61 -13.35
N PRO A 72 -0.07 12.42 -12.88
CA PRO A 72 -0.21 13.17 -11.62
C PRO A 72 -1.48 14.04 -11.58
N ASP A 73 -1.88 14.51 -10.42
CA ASP A 73 -2.94 15.51 -10.34
C ASP A 73 -2.43 16.90 -10.77
N SER A 74 -3.34 17.86 -10.89
CA SER A 74 -3.04 19.19 -11.44
C SER A 74 -2.15 20.05 -10.54
N ASP A 75 -2.07 19.71 -9.26
CA ASP A 75 -1.25 20.33 -8.21
C ASP A 75 0.20 19.84 -8.21
N HIS A 76 0.50 18.70 -8.85
CA HIS A 76 1.85 18.19 -8.96
C HIS A 76 2.68 19.04 -9.95
N PRO A 77 3.93 19.44 -9.63
CA PRO A 77 4.73 20.34 -10.48
C PRO A 77 4.89 19.88 -11.93
N SER A 78 4.99 18.57 -12.16
CA SER A 78 5.10 18.03 -13.52
C SER A 78 3.84 18.21 -14.38
N ALA A 79 2.68 18.50 -13.78
CA ALA A 79 1.44 18.77 -14.51
C ALA A 79 1.56 20.03 -15.39
N LEU A 80 2.42 20.99 -15.02
CA LEU A 80 2.69 22.20 -15.79
C LEU A 80 3.35 21.93 -17.15
N TYR A 81 4.07 20.83 -17.25
CA TYR A 81 4.82 20.44 -18.46
C TYR A 81 4.10 19.40 -19.30
N ARG A 82 2.80 19.14 -19.04
CA ARG A 82 2.00 18.30 -19.93
C ARG A 82 1.86 18.98 -21.27
N TRP A 83 2.24 18.25 -22.31
CA TRP A 83 2.01 18.69 -23.67
C TRP A 83 0.51 18.82 -23.89
N LYS A 84 0.04 20.06 -24.02
CA LYS A 84 -1.33 20.37 -24.43
C LYS A 84 -1.32 20.40 -25.96
N ASN A 85 -1.94 19.40 -26.58
CA ASN A 85 -2.21 19.46 -28.02
C ASN A 85 -2.93 20.78 -28.35
N LYS A 86 -2.49 21.44 -29.43
CA LYS A 86 -3.20 22.57 -30.03
C LYS A 86 -4.58 22.14 -30.51
#